data_AF-A0A3C1TL83-F1
#
_entry.id   AF-A0A3C1TL83-F1
#
_cell.length_a   1.000
_cell.length_b   1.000
_cell.length_c   1.000
_cell.angle_alpha   90.00
_cell.angle_beta   90.00
_cell.angle_gamma   90.00
#
_symmetry.space_group_name_H-M   'P 1'
#
loop_
_entity.id
_entity.type
_entity.pdbx_description
1 polymer ?
#
loop_
_entity_poly.entity_id
_entity_poly.type
_entity_poly.pdbx_seq_one_letter_code
_entity_poly.pdbx_strand_id
1 'polypeptide(L)'
;HKRKRNRLINFDYSNNGLYFVTICIDKRECLFGGVYNDFMCVNKVGSIVYRQWQWLFEQYKYIKNHGFIVMPNHVHGIVEID
;
A
#
# COMPACT_ATOMS: atom_id res chain seq x y z
N HIS A 1 15.32 13.94 -16.77
CA HIS A 1 13.94 13.43 -16.58
C HIS A 1 13.06 14.60 -16.10
N LYS A 2 12.06 15.06 -16.88
CA LYS A 2 11.22 16.21 -16.48
C LYS A 2 10.12 15.69 -15.55
N ARG A 3 10.08 16.19 -14.30
CA ARG A 3 9.08 15.78 -13.30
C ARG A 3 7.68 16.08 -13.83
N LYS A 4 6.82 15.06 -13.91
CA LYS A 4 5.40 15.23 -14.25
C LYS A 4 4.67 15.82 -13.04
N ARG A 5 3.54 16.49 -13.27
CA ARG A 5 2.67 16.93 -12.18
C ARG A 5 2.11 15.71 -11.47
N ASN A 6 2.17 15.71 -10.14
CA ASN A 6 1.65 14.61 -9.32
C ASN A 6 0.11 14.57 -9.29
N ARG A 7 -0.53 15.72 -9.54
CA ARG A 7 -2.00 15.85 -9.54
C ARG A 7 -2.51 15.99 -10.96
N LEU A 8 -3.57 15.26 -11.27
CA LEU A 8 -4.29 15.37 -12.51
C LEU A 8 -4.98 16.74 -12.57
N ILE A 9 -4.81 17.44 -13.69
CA ILE A 9 -5.39 18.76 -13.90
C ILE A 9 -6.92 18.60 -13.92
N ASN A 10 -7.63 19.49 -13.22
CA ASN A 10 -9.09 19.52 -13.08
C ASN A 10 -9.71 18.32 -12.35
N PHE A 11 -8.90 17.48 -11.69
CA PHE A 11 -9.43 16.45 -10.80
C PHE A 11 -9.55 17.00 -9.37
N ASP A 12 -10.74 16.88 -8.79
CA ASP A 12 -10.97 17.22 -7.40
C ASP A 12 -10.63 16.02 -6.50
N TYR A 13 -9.61 16.20 -5.66
CA TYR A 13 -9.13 15.18 -4.73
C TYR A 13 -9.86 15.22 -3.38
N SER A 14 -10.79 16.16 -3.15
CA SER A 14 -11.69 16.10 -1.97
C SER A 14 -12.90 15.21 -2.16
N ASN A 15 -13.18 14.75 -3.38
CA ASN A 15 -14.26 13.79 -3.60
C ASN A 15 -13.86 12.37 -3.19
N ASN A 16 -14.88 11.60 -2.80
CA ASN A 16 -14.74 10.18 -2.51
C ASN A 16 -14.17 9.44 -3.73
N GLY A 17 -13.19 8.58 -3.49
CA GLY A 17 -12.52 7.89 -4.59
C GLY A 17 -11.73 6.66 -4.17
N LEU A 18 -11.52 5.77 -5.14
CA LEU A 18 -10.67 4.60 -5.02
C LEU A 18 -9.25 4.92 -5.50
N TYR A 19 -8.27 4.53 -4.71
CA TYR A 19 -6.87 4.76 -4.96
C TYR A 19 -6.09 3.45 -4.97
N PHE A 20 -5.36 3.19 -6.05
CA PHE A 20 -4.35 2.15 -6.09
C PHE A 20 -3.03 2.71 -5.53
N VAL A 21 -2.57 2.13 -4.43
CA VAL A 21 -1.37 2.56 -3.71
C VAL A 21 -0.29 1.50 -3.86
N THR A 22 0.93 1.94 -4.15
CA THR A 22 2.13 1.11 -4.12
C THR A 22 3.17 1.75 -3.23
N ILE A 23 3.66 1.01 -2.23
CA ILE A 23 4.73 1.44 -1.32
C ILE A 23 5.92 0.51 -1.53
N CYS A 24 7.02 1.03 -2.05
CA CYS A 24 8.24 0.25 -2.28
C CYS A 24 9.26 0.49 -1.18
N ILE A 25 9.96 -0.57 -0.76
CA ILE A 25 11.17 -0.43 0.05
C ILE A 25 12.25 0.28 -0.79
N ASP A 26 13.12 1.05 -0.13
CA ASP A 26 14.29 1.64 -0.79
C ASP A 26 15.08 0.56 -1.53
N LYS A 27 15.49 0.89 -2.77
CA LYS A 27 16.17 -0.04 -3.70
C LYS A 27 15.47 -1.39 -3.93
N ARG A 28 14.19 -1.53 -3.53
CA ARG A 28 13.39 -2.76 -3.61
C ARG A 28 14.04 -3.95 -2.90
N GLU A 29 14.71 -3.72 -1.77
CA GLU A 29 15.25 -4.79 -0.93
C GLU A 29 14.12 -5.68 -0.35
N CYS A 30 14.33 -6.99 -0.28
CA CYS A 30 13.33 -7.96 0.20
C CYS A 30 13.28 -8.06 1.73
N LEU A 31 12.94 -6.97 2.41
CA LEU A 31 12.97 -6.92 3.88
C LEU A 31 11.72 -7.50 4.55
N PHE A 32 10.61 -7.70 3.84
CA PHE A 32 9.35 -8.17 4.42
C PHE A 32 9.20 -9.70 4.45
N GLY A 33 10.15 -10.43 3.85
CA GLY A 33 10.11 -11.89 3.76
C GLY A 33 10.57 -12.37 2.39
N GLY A 34 10.08 -13.54 1.99
CA GLY A 34 10.37 -14.14 0.68
C GLY A 34 9.17 -14.90 0.14
N VAL A 35 9.21 -15.24 -1.14
CA VAL A 35 8.18 -16.09 -1.77
C VAL A 35 8.76 -17.49 -1.92
N TYR A 36 8.04 -18.49 -1.42
CA TYR A 36 8.40 -19.90 -1.53
C TYR A 36 7.18 -20.68 -2.02
N ASN A 37 7.35 -21.46 -3.08
CA ASN A 37 6.25 -22.20 -3.74
C ASN A 37 5.04 -21.31 -4.05
N ASP A 38 5.28 -20.11 -4.60
CA ASP A 38 4.25 -19.09 -4.92
C ASP A 38 3.49 -18.51 -3.71
N PHE A 39 3.90 -18.84 -2.48
CA PHE A 39 3.34 -18.26 -1.27
C PHE A 39 4.28 -17.22 -0.68
N MET A 40 3.72 -16.07 -0.30
CA MET A 40 4.45 -15.06 0.46
C MET A 40 4.65 -15.54 1.90
N CYS A 41 5.90 -15.80 2.27
CA CYS A 41 6.31 -16.09 3.64
C CYS A 41 6.82 -14.80 4.30
N VAL A 42 5.94 -14.14 5.04
CA VAL A 42 6.26 -12.91 5.77
C VAL A 42 7.21 -13.20 6.95
N ASN A 43 8.19 -12.31 7.15
CA ASN A 43 9.03 -12.30 8.35
C ASN A 43 8.47 -11.31 9.39
N LYS A 44 9.19 -11.11 10.51
CA LYS A 44 8.78 -10.18 11.58
C LYS A 44 8.48 -8.76 11.08
N VAL A 45 9.26 -8.24 10.13
CA VAL A 45 9.07 -6.91 9.55
C VAL A 45 7.83 -6.89 8.67
N GLY A 46 7.66 -7.88 7.78
CA GLY A 46 6.45 -8.03 6.96
C GLY A 46 5.18 -8.16 7.80
N SER A 47 5.24 -8.85 8.95
CA SER A 47 4.11 -8.93 9.88
C SER A 47 3.79 -7.58 10.53
N ILE A 48 4.79 -6.73 10.81
CA ILE A 48 4.55 -5.36 11.30
C ILE A 48 3.82 -4.55 10.22
N VAL A 49 4.27 -4.63 8.97
CA VAL A 49 3.62 -3.94 7.84
C VAL A 49 2.17 -4.37 7.68
N TYR A 50 1.90 -5.68 7.74
CA TYR A 50 0.53 -6.21 7.67
C TYR A 50 -0.36 -5.64 8.78
N ARG A 51 0.10 -5.68 10.03
CA ARG A 51 -0.65 -5.13 11.17
C ARG A 51 -0.86 -3.63 11.06
N GLN A 52 0.16 -2.90 10.61
CA GLN A 52 0.09 -1.45 10.48
C GLN A 52 -0.89 -1.03 9.38
N TRP A 53 -0.96 -1.81 8.29
CA TRP A 53 -1.97 -1.63 7.25
C TRP A 53 -3.37 -1.85 7.82
N GLN A 54 -3.62 -2.93 8.57
CA GLN A 54 -4.93 -3.17 9.20
C GLN A 54 -5.32 -2.05 10.18
N TRP A 55 -4.38 -1.65 11.04
CA TRP A 55 -4.59 -0.57 12.01
C TRP A 55 -5.01 0.75 11.35
N LEU A 56 -4.56 1.04 10.12
CA LEU A 56 -4.94 2.26 9.39
C LEU A 56 -6.46 2.41 9.28
N PHE A 57 -7.16 1.34 8.95
CA PHE A 57 -8.62 1.35 8.76
C PHE A 57 -9.39 1.27 10.08
N GLU A 58 -8.74 0.75 11.13
CA GLU A 58 -9.28 0.83 12.49
C GLU A 58 -9.25 2.27 13.01
N GLN A 59 -8.15 2.98 12.75
CA GLN A 59 -7.90 4.33 13.23
C GLN A 59 -8.67 5.39 12.44
N TYR A 60 -8.69 5.29 11.11
CA TYR A 60 -9.28 6.32 10.23
C TYR A 60 -10.55 5.79 9.56
N LYS A 61 -11.70 6.12 10.14
CA LYS A 61 -13.02 5.61 9.69
C LYS A 61 -13.43 6.05 8.29
N TYR A 62 -12.84 7.14 7.78
CA TYR A 62 -13.06 7.64 6.42
C TYR A 62 -12.20 6.91 5.39
N ILE A 63 -11.32 6.00 5.81
CA ILE A 63 -10.52 5.16 4.91
C ILE A 63 -11.08 3.73 4.97
N LYS A 64 -11.38 3.13 3.81
CA LYS A 64 -11.84 1.73 3.72
C LYS A 64 -10.85 0.88 2.94
N ASN A 65 -10.63 -0.35 3.42
CA ASN A 65 -9.76 -1.32 2.78
C ASN A 65 -10.56 -2.13 1.75
N HIS A 66 -10.18 -2.05 0.47
CA HIS A 66 -10.75 -2.90 -0.58
C HIS A 66 -9.88 -4.12 -0.90
N GLY A 67 -8.64 -4.12 -0.43
CA GLY A 67 -7.71 -5.22 -0.63
C GLY A 67 -6.26 -4.74 -0.60
N PHE A 68 -5.37 -5.61 -0.15
CA PHE A 68 -3.93 -5.33 -0.14
C PHE A 68 -3.12 -6.61 -0.13
N ILE A 69 -1.85 -6.50 -0.52
CA ILE A 69 -0.87 -7.57 -0.44
C ILE A 69 0.48 -7.03 -0.03
N VAL A 70 1.12 -7.72 0.92
CA VAL A 70 2.52 -7.49 1.28
C VAL A 70 3.37 -8.44 0.43
N MET A 71 4.26 -7.87 -0.38
CA MET A 71 5.26 -8.61 -1.14
C MET A 71 6.63 -8.45 -0.47
N PRO A 72 7.66 -9.23 -0.82
CA PRO A 72 8.96 -9.17 -0.14
C PRO A 72 9.57 -7.77 -0.02
N ASN A 73 9.35 -6.91 -1.01
CA ASN A 73 9.99 -5.60 -1.13
C ASN A 73 9.01 -4.43 -1.39
N HIS A 74 7.71 -4.68 -1.38
CA HIS A 74 6.69 -3.64 -1.58
C HIS A 74 5.33 -4.06 -1.04
N VAL A 75 4.41 -3.11 -0.98
CA VAL A 75 3.00 -3.32 -0.66
C VAL A 75 2.17 -2.74 -1.78
N HIS A 76 1.12 -3.45 -2.17
CA HIS A 76 0.06 -2.94 -3.03
C HIS A 76 -1.25 -2.91 -2.26
N GLY A 77 -2.09 -1.90 -2.50
CA GLY A 77 -3.42 -1.84 -1.90
C GLY A 77 -4.38 -0.97 -2.68
N ILE A 78 -5.67 -1.24 -2.48
CA ILE A 78 -6.78 -0.41 -2.96
C ILE A 78 -7.47 0.16 -1.73
N VAL A 79 -7.52 1.49 -1.65
CA VAL A 79 -8.16 2.21 -0.54
C VAL A 79 -9.23 3.15 -1.08
N GLU A 80 -10.34 3.23 -0.37
CA GLU A 80 -11.35 4.28 -0.55
C GLU A 80 -11.10 5.36 0.50
N ILE A 81 -11.17 6.61 0.08
CA ILE A 81 -11.09 7.77 0.97
C ILE A 81 -12.41 8.54 0.78
N ASP A 82 -13.18 8.66 1.85
CA ASP A 82 -14.46 9.39 1.94
C ASP A 82 -14.31 10.78 2.59
#